data_AF-A0AAU8J7H7-F1
#
_entry.id   AF-A0AAU8J7H7-F1
#
_cell.length_a   1.000
_cell.length_b   1.000
_cell.length_c   1.000
_cell.angle_alpha   90.00
_cell.angle_beta   90.00
_cell.angle_gamma   90.00
#
_symmetry.space_group_name_H-M   'P 1'
#
loop_
_entity.id
_entity.type
_entity.pdbx_description
1 polymer ?
#
loop_
_entity_poly.entity_id
_entity_poly.type
_entity_poly.pdbx_seq_one_letter_code
_entity_poly.pdbx_strand_id
1 'polypeptide(L)'
;MNKKKVFTQLPAVFILTLGSLILSPTIANSQPQETIDRWADNFFYSVNPQLSRRKIRADETLYIREWNAIARVVPDILVYENSTCGGDKPTFEWLLENYDGQSRNGLNLVSEDLNKIADAIFYVRNPELGGRRIQSGETGLANEWMRIRTAVSRLHPCD
;
A
#
# COMPACT_ATOMS: atom_id res chain seq x y z
N MET A 1 -27.46 49.60 -51.23
CA MET A 1 -26.64 48.92 -50.20
C MET A 1 -27.25 49.23 -48.85
N ASN A 2 -28.10 48.35 -48.31
CA ASN A 2 -28.57 48.48 -46.92
C ASN A 2 -29.08 47.15 -46.38
N LYS A 3 -28.77 46.92 -45.10
CA LYS A 3 -28.61 45.64 -44.43
C LYS A 3 -29.95 44.99 -44.07
N LYS A 4 -30.04 43.67 -44.29
CA LYS A 4 -31.08 42.80 -43.70
C LYS A 4 -30.77 42.57 -42.22
N LYS A 5 -31.78 42.73 -41.36
CA LYS A 5 -31.88 42.03 -40.07
C LYS A 5 -33.32 41.59 -39.89
N VAL A 6 -33.54 40.27 -39.93
CA VAL A 6 -34.79 39.61 -39.61
C VAL A 6 -34.71 39.16 -38.16
N PHE A 7 -35.73 39.55 -37.38
CA PHE A 7 -35.96 39.10 -36.01
C PHE A 7 -36.69 37.76 -36.06
N THR A 8 -36.23 36.77 -35.30
CA THR A 8 -36.98 35.52 -35.10
C THR A 8 -36.91 35.11 -33.63
N GLN A 9 -38.09 34.79 -33.08
CA GLN A 9 -38.41 34.48 -31.68
C GLN A 9 -37.62 33.32 -31.08
N LEU A 10 -37.37 33.41 -29.77
CA LEU A 10 -36.91 32.33 -28.88
C LEU A 10 -38.08 31.39 -28.53
N PRO A 11 -37.90 30.06 -28.49
CA PRO A 11 -38.85 29.17 -27.83
C PRO A 11 -38.49 28.92 -26.36
N ALA A 12 -39.53 28.57 -25.61
CA ALA A 12 -39.61 28.46 -24.16
C ALA A 12 -38.70 27.38 -23.53
N VAL A 13 -38.22 27.69 -22.32
CA VAL A 13 -37.45 26.80 -21.45
C VAL A 13 -38.42 25.90 -20.67
N PHE A 14 -38.35 24.59 -20.89
CA PHE A 14 -38.92 23.57 -20.01
C PHE A 14 -37.87 23.18 -18.97
N ILE A 15 -38.08 23.54 -17.70
CA ILE A 15 -37.21 23.10 -16.60
C ILE A 15 -37.70 21.73 -16.13
N LEU A 16 -36.96 20.67 -16.46
CA LEU A 16 -37.05 19.37 -15.81
C LEU A 16 -36.10 19.38 -14.61
N THR A 17 -36.65 19.46 -13.40
CA THR A 17 -35.85 19.28 -12.17
C THR A 17 -35.56 17.79 -11.99
N LEU A 18 -34.37 17.37 -12.41
CA LEU A 18 -33.77 16.12 -11.93
C LEU A 18 -33.42 16.31 -10.45
N GLY A 19 -34.11 15.58 -9.57
CA GLY A 19 -33.73 15.45 -8.17
C GLY A 19 -32.38 14.73 -8.10
N SER A 20 -31.30 15.50 -8.02
CA SER A 20 -29.98 14.98 -7.69
C SER A 20 -29.98 14.53 -6.23
N LEU A 21 -30.05 13.22 -6.00
CA LEU A 21 -29.55 12.61 -4.78
C LEU A 21 -28.05 12.90 -4.73
N ILE A 22 -27.66 13.93 -3.97
CA ILE A 22 -26.27 14.13 -3.57
C ILE A 22 -25.97 13.01 -2.58
N LEU A 23 -25.50 11.87 -3.07
CA LEU A 23 -24.70 10.97 -2.25
C LEU A 23 -23.43 11.75 -1.92
N SER A 24 -23.40 12.38 -0.74
CA SER A 24 -22.17 12.89 -0.17
C SER A 24 -21.17 11.73 -0.15
N PRO A 25 -19.96 11.87 -0.74
CA PRO A 25 -18.93 10.88 -0.50
C PRO A 25 -18.66 10.90 1.00
N THR A 26 -18.90 9.78 1.67
CA THR A 26 -18.30 9.53 2.97
C THR A 26 -16.80 9.68 2.76
N ILE A 27 -16.20 10.70 3.39
CA ILE A 27 -14.76 10.79 3.54
C ILE A 27 -14.37 9.60 4.40
N ALA A 28 -14.16 8.43 3.79
CA ALA A 28 -13.37 7.39 4.39
C ALA A 28 -12.04 8.05 4.71
N ASN A 29 -11.62 8.00 5.98
CA ASN A 29 -10.35 8.53 6.44
C ASN A 29 -9.22 7.69 5.83
N SER A 30 -8.96 7.85 4.53
CA SER A 30 -7.95 7.13 3.78
C SER A 30 -6.58 7.60 4.23
N GLN A 31 -5.63 6.68 4.43
CA GLN A 31 -4.26 7.05 4.80
C GLN A 31 -3.68 8.07 3.81
N PRO A 32 -2.89 9.06 4.28
CA PRO A 32 -2.15 9.94 3.39
C PRO A 32 -1.23 9.12 2.47
N GLN A 33 -1.12 9.51 1.20
CA GLN A 33 -0.25 8.81 0.24
C GLN A 33 1.20 8.77 0.71
N GLU A 34 1.69 9.85 1.34
CA GLU A 34 3.02 9.91 1.93
C GLU A 34 3.25 8.83 3.00
N THR A 35 2.22 8.49 3.79
CA THR A 35 2.29 7.39 4.76
C THR A 35 2.44 6.05 4.05
N ILE A 36 1.66 5.82 2.98
CA ILE A 36 1.74 4.60 2.17
C ILE A 36 3.14 4.48 1.57
N ASP A 37 3.63 5.55 0.95
CA ASP A 37 4.94 5.58 0.29
C ASP A 37 6.08 5.31 1.28
N ARG A 38 6.03 5.93 2.45
CA ARG A 38 7.03 5.75 3.52
C ARG A 38 7.08 4.30 4.01
N TRP A 39 5.93 3.70 4.30
CA TRP A 39 5.85 2.31 4.74
C TRP A 39 6.24 1.34 3.62
N ALA A 40 5.81 1.61 2.38
CA ALA A 40 6.20 0.82 1.22
C ALA A 40 7.71 0.85 1.00
N ASP A 41 8.35 2.02 1.13
CA ASP A 41 9.81 2.17 1.06
C ASP A 41 10.52 1.37 2.16
N ASN A 42 10.05 1.45 3.41
CA ASN A 42 10.64 0.71 4.53
C ASN A 42 10.62 -0.81 4.27
N PHE A 43 9.48 -1.35 3.85
CA PHE A 43 9.38 -2.77 3.47
C PHE A 43 10.22 -3.12 2.25
N PHE A 44 10.19 -2.28 1.22
CA PHE A 44 10.90 -2.52 -0.03
C PHE A 44 12.42 -2.58 0.20
N TYR A 45 12.98 -1.63 0.96
CA TYR A 45 14.43 -1.60 1.21
C TYR A 45 14.88 -2.62 2.26
N SER A 46 14.00 -3.12 3.15
CA SER A 46 14.36 -4.20 4.06
C SER A 46 14.63 -5.51 3.30
N VAL A 47 13.90 -5.77 2.22
CA VAL A 47 14.08 -6.93 1.34
C VAL A 47 15.06 -6.70 0.18
N ASN A 48 15.43 -5.45 -0.09
CA ASN A 48 16.39 -5.05 -1.13
C ASN A 48 17.55 -4.19 -0.58
N PRO A 49 18.30 -4.65 0.45
CA PRO A 49 19.35 -3.85 1.09
C PRO A 49 20.52 -3.49 0.15
N GLN A 50 20.73 -4.26 -0.91
CA GLN A 50 21.74 -4.02 -1.94
C GLN A 50 21.53 -2.71 -2.73
N LEU A 51 20.32 -2.14 -2.67
CA LEU A 51 20.03 -0.85 -3.28
C LEU A 51 20.54 0.31 -2.43
N SER A 52 20.88 0.08 -1.15
CA SER A 52 21.37 1.11 -0.24
C SER A 52 20.49 2.36 -0.22
N ARG A 53 19.16 2.15 -0.25
CA ARG A 53 18.13 3.20 -0.30
C ARG A 53 18.21 4.15 -1.51
N ARG A 54 18.96 3.80 -2.57
CA ARG A 54 18.94 4.56 -3.82
C ARG A 54 17.57 4.44 -4.48
N LYS A 55 17.13 5.50 -5.15
CA LYS A 55 15.90 5.48 -5.93
C LYS A 55 15.90 4.36 -6.98
N ILE A 56 14.74 3.74 -7.14
CA ILE A 56 14.47 2.78 -8.21
C ILE A 56 14.56 3.51 -9.55
N ARG A 57 15.30 2.93 -10.50
CA ARG A 57 15.41 3.48 -11.86
C ARG A 57 14.24 3.01 -12.73
N ALA A 58 13.92 3.78 -13.76
CA ALA A 58 12.75 3.53 -14.61
C ALA A 58 12.80 2.18 -15.36
N ASP A 59 14.00 1.67 -15.61
CA ASP A 59 14.26 0.37 -16.26
C ASP A 59 14.27 -0.81 -15.28
N GLU A 60 14.24 -0.57 -13.97
CA GLU A 60 14.26 -1.60 -12.93
C GLU A 60 12.85 -2.16 -12.69
N THR A 61 12.25 -2.75 -13.74
CA THR A 61 10.84 -3.12 -13.78
C THR A 61 10.41 -4.09 -12.67
N LEU A 62 11.30 -4.98 -12.24
CA LEU A 62 11.01 -5.90 -11.13
C LEU A 62 10.85 -5.14 -9.81
N TYR A 63 11.77 -4.22 -9.50
CA TYR A 63 11.69 -3.39 -8.29
C TYR A 63 10.46 -2.49 -8.29
N ILE A 64 10.11 -1.92 -9.44
CA ILE A 64 8.87 -1.15 -9.60
C ILE A 64 7.64 -2.03 -9.29
N ARG A 65 7.61 -3.28 -9.77
CA ARG A 65 6.49 -4.20 -9.48
C ARG A 65 6.42 -4.60 -8.02
N GLU A 66 7.57 -4.87 -7.38
CA GLU A 66 7.63 -5.19 -5.95
C GLU A 66 7.13 -4.04 -5.10
N TRP A 67 7.66 -2.83 -5.32
CA TRP A 67 7.23 -1.64 -4.59
C TRP A 67 5.73 -1.40 -4.74
N ASN A 68 5.20 -1.48 -5.97
CA ASN A 68 3.77 -1.32 -6.22
C ASN A 68 2.91 -2.42 -5.57
N ALA A 69 3.42 -3.64 -5.44
CA ALA A 69 2.70 -4.72 -4.75
C ALA A 69 2.65 -4.48 -3.25
N ILE A 70 3.75 -4.00 -2.66
CA ILE A 70 3.80 -3.61 -1.24
C ILE A 70 2.84 -2.45 -0.99
N ALA A 71 2.92 -1.36 -1.77
CA ALA A 71 2.09 -0.17 -1.60
C ALA A 71 0.58 -0.46 -1.69
N ARG A 72 0.17 -1.52 -2.40
CA ARG A 72 -1.23 -1.97 -2.44
C ARG A 72 -1.71 -2.66 -1.16
N VAL A 73 -0.80 -3.31 -0.42
CA VAL A 73 -1.13 -4.04 0.82
C VAL A 73 -1.01 -3.15 2.05
N VAL A 74 -0.10 -2.17 2.01
CA VAL A 74 0.15 -1.25 3.13
C VAL A 74 -1.14 -0.63 3.73
N PRO A 75 -2.12 -0.17 2.93
CA PRO A 75 -3.35 0.38 3.49
C PRO A 75 -4.13 -0.58 4.41
N ASP A 76 -4.09 -1.87 4.10
CA ASP A 76 -4.86 -2.91 4.80
C ASP A 76 -4.24 -3.34 6.13
N ILE A 77 -2.99 -2.92 6.41
CA ILE A 77 -2.21 -3.37 7.57
C ILE A 77 -1.82 -2.24 8.51
N LEU A 78 -2.06 -0.98 8.13
CA LEU A 78 -1.79 0.16 8.99
C LEU A 78 -3.06 0.60 9.72
N VAL A 79 -2.91 0.85 11.01
CA VAL A 79 -3.98 1.35 11.88
C VAL A 79 -3.63 2.77 12.34
N TYR A 80 -4.64 3.64 12.40
CA TYR A 80 -4.48 4.98 12.95
C TYR A 80 -4.71 4.93 14.46
N GLU A 81 -3.65 4.95 15.23
CA GLU A 81 -3.71 4.77 16.67
C GLU A 81 -2.74 5.68 17.42
N ASN A 82 -2.82 5.61 18.75
CA ASN A 82 -1.91 6.33 19.62
C ASN A 82 -0.51 5.69 19.57
N SER A 83 0.44 6.37 18.95
CA SER A 83 1.84 5.96 18.89
C SER A 83 2.49 6.07 20.26
N THR A 84 3.07 4.96 20.71
CA THR A 84 3.95 4.92 21.88
C THR A 84 5.41 5.21 21.52
N CYS A 85 5.72 5.44 20.22
CA CYS A 85 7.08 5.61 19.72
C CYS A 85 7.73 6.96 20.12
N GLY A 86 6.94 7.91 20.65
CA GLY A 86 7.39 9.29 20.96
C GLY A 86 7.61 9.63 22.44
N GLY A 87 7.55 8.67 23.37
CA GLY A 87 7.66 8.94 24.81
C GLY A 87 6.39 9.54 25.43
N ASP A 88 6.54 10.44 26.43
CA ASP A 88 5.47 10.86 27.37
C ASP A 88 4.24 11.56 26.77
N LYS A 89 4.24 11.91 25.48
CA LYS A 89 3.08 12.54 24.82
C LYS A 89 2.47 11.61 23.77
N PRO A 90 1.17 11.28 23.86
CA PRO A 90 0.51 10.51 22.83
C PRO A 90 0.47 11.30 21.52
N THR A 91 1.06 10.73 20.48
CA THR A 91 0.96 11.23 19.10
C THR A 91 0.18 10.23 18.29
N PHE A 92 -0.86 10.64 17.55
CA PHE A 92 -1.58 9.72 16.68
C PHE A 92 -0.86 9.55 15.34
N GLU A 93 -0.55 8.32 14.96
CA GLU A 93 0.14 8.00 13.72
C GLU A 93 -0.42 6.71 13.08
N TRP A 94 -0.23 6.56 11.77
CA TRP A 94 -0.51 5.33 11.05
C TRP A 94 0.65 4.34 11.20
N LEU A 95 0.43 3.28 11.96
CA LEU A 95 1.45 2.31 12.38
C LEU A 95 1.01 0.87 12.10
N LEU A 96 1.98 -0.05 12.14
CA LEU A 96 1.70 -1.48 12.20
C LEU A 96 1.25 -1.84 13.62
N GLU A 97 -0.02 -2.20 13.77
CA GLU A 97 -0.54 -2.74 15.03
C GLU A 97 0.02 -4.15 15.27
N ASN A 98 -0.04 -5.01 14.24
CA ASN A 98 0.45 -6.38 14.30
C ASN A 98 1.84 -6.50 13.66
N TYR A 99 2.89 -6.45 14.48
CA TYR A 99 4.27 -6.64 14.04
C TYR A 99 4.93 -7.80 14.79
N ASP A 100 6.06 -8.28 14.27
CA ASP A 100 6.77 -9.39 14.91
C ASP A 100 7.59 -8.92 16.11
N GLY A 101 7.48 -9.67 17.20
CA GLY A 101 8.32 -9.45 18.38
C GLY A 101 9.70 -10.09 18.24
N GLN A 102 10.69 -9.48 18.89
CA GLN A 102 11.99 -10.11 19.12
C GLN A 102 11.98 -10.87 20.45
N SER A 103 12.38 -12.13 20.43
CA SER A 103 12.57 -12.96 21.63
C SER A 103 14.06 -13.24 21.87
N ARG A 104 14.40 -13.79 23.05
CA ARG A 104 15.76 -14.27 23.35
C ARG A 104 16.28 -15.30 22.35
N ASN A 105 15.38 -16.03 21.68
CA ASN A 105 15.70 -17.10 20.75
C ASN A 105 15.56 -16.68 19.28
N GLY A 106 15.40 -15.38 19.00
CA GLY A 106 15.25 -14.84 17.64
C GLY A 106 13.88 -14.22 17.37
N LEU A 107 13.59 -14.02 16.09
CA LEU A 107 12.33 -13.41 15.61
C LEU A 107 11.16 -14.38 15.80
N ASN A 108 10.05 -13.86 16.33
CA ASN A 108 8.78 -14.59 16.40
C ASN A 108 7.86 -14.12 15.27
N LEU A 109 7.78 -14.90 14.19
CA LEU A 109 7.07 -14.55 12.96
C LEU A 109 5.55 -14.79 13.06
N VAL A 110 4.88 -14.04 13.94
CA VAL A 110 3.44 -14.23 14.25
C VAL A 110 2.53 -13.25 13.52
N SER A 111 3.06 -12.15 12.98
CA SER A 111 2.22 -11.17 12.29
C SER A 111 1.70 -11.72 10.97
N GLU A 112 0.37 -11.84 10.88
CA GLU A 112 -0.35 -12.15 9.63
C GLU A 112 -0.28 -10.99 8.64
N ASP A 113 -0.22 -9.76 9.13
CA ASP A 113 -0.08 -8.56 8.29
C ASP A 113 1.27 -8.53 7.56
N LEU A 114 2.35 -8.93 8.25
CA LEU A 114 3.65 -9.10 7.62
C LEU A 114 3.71 -10.33 6.70
N ASN A 115 2.85 -11.34 6.89
CA ASN A 115 2.67 -12.41 5.89
C ASN A 115 2.10 -11.84 4.58
N LYS A 116 1.13 -10.92 4.63
CA LYS A 116 0.56 -10.30 3.43
C LYS A 116 1.61 -9.53 2.63
N ILE A 117 2.51 -8.81 3.30
CA ILE A 117 3.63 -8.11 2.65
C ILE A 117 4.60 -9.12 2.03
N ALA A 118 4.96 -10.18 2.76
CA ALA A 118 5.85 -11.22 2.24
C ALA A 118 5.25 -11.92 1.01
N ASP A 119 3.96 -12.25 1.04
CA ASP A 119 3.23 -12.85 -0.07
C ASP A 119 3.21 -11.93 -1.30
N ALA A 120 2.94 -10.63 -1.11
CA ALA A 120 2.91 -9.65 -2.19
C ALA A 120 4.24 -9.58 -2.94
N ILE A 121 5.36 -9.59 -2.21
CA ILE A 121 6.71 -9.59 -2.79
C ILE A 121 7.01 -10.96 -3.45
N PHE A 122 6.69 -12.05 -2.74
CA PHE A 122 6.99 -13.41 -3.19
C PHE A 122 6.30 -13.73 -4.53
N TYR A 123 5.02 -13.40 -4.69
CA TYR A 123 4.30 -13.66 -5.95
C TYR A 123 4.67 -12.70 -7.08
N VAL A 124 5.24 -11.52 -6.79
CA VAL A 124 5.86 -10.69 -7.84
C VAL A 124 7.11 -11.37 -8.40
N ARG A 125 7.90 -12.02 -7.53
CA ARG A 125 9.13 -12.74 -7.92
C ARG A 125 8.86 -14.10 -8.57
N ASN A 126 7.74 -14.73 -8.21
CA ASN A 126 7.34 -16.07 -8.67
C ASN A 126 5.96 -16.04 -9.37
N PRO A 127 5.82 -15.27 -10.48
CA PRO A 127 4.54 -15.11 -11.17
C PRO A 127 3.98 -16.41 -11.77
N GLU A 128 4.83 -17.39 -12.07
CA GLU A 128 4.47 -18.70 -12.59
C GLU A 128 3.64 -19.54 -11.61
N LEU A 129 3.63 -19.19 -10.32
CA LEU A 129 2.79 -19.82 -9.32
C LEU A 129 1.32 -19.40 -9.44
N GLY A 130 1.04 -18.26 -10.07
CA GLY A 130 -0.34 -17.77 -10.22
C GLY A 130 -1.10 -17.64 -8.89
N GLY A 131 -0.40 -17.32 -7.79
CA GLY A 131 -0.98 -17.22 -6.45
C GLY A 131 -1.20 -18.55 -5.73
N ARG A 132 -0.78 -19.69 -6.31
CA ARG A 132 -0.93 -20.99 -5.62
C ARG A 132 0.01 -21.09 -4.43
N ARG A 133 -0.46 -21.81 -3.40
CA ARG A 133 0.37 -22.12 -2.22
C ARG A 133 1.60 -22.95 -2.59
N ILE A 134 2.67 -22.70 -1.83
CA ILE A 134 3.89 -23.51 -1.83
C ILE A 134 3.54 -24.93 -1.35
N GLN A 135 3.98 -25.95 -2.08
CA GLN A 135 3.76 -27.36 -1.78
C GLN A 135 4.89 -27.92 -0.91
N SER A 136 4.62 -29.03 -0.21
CA SER A 136 5.55 -29.62 0.78
C SER A 136 6.93 -30.03 0.22
N GLY A 137 7.10 -30.13 -1.10
CA GLY A 137 8.39 -30.44 -1.75
C GLY A 137 9.14 -29.22 -2.29
N GLU A 138 8.54 -28.03 -2.27
CA GLU A 138 9.06 -26.83 -2.92
C GLU A 138 9.97 -26.03 -1.97
N THR A 139 11.01 -26.69 -1.47
CA THR A 139 11.91 -26.16 -0.44
C THR A 139 12.59 -24.86 -0.87
N GLY A 140 12.91 -24.71 -2.16
CA GLY A 140 13.47 -23.46 -2.70
C GLY A 140 12.53 -22.27 -2.56
N LEU A 141 11.26 -22.45 -2.91
CA LEU A 141 10.21 -21.43 -2.78
C LEU A 141 9.93 -21.12 -1.31
N ALA A 142 9.84 -22.15 -0.47
CA ALA A 142 9.66 -21.99 0.98
C ALA A 142 10.81 -21.17 1.60
N ASN A 143 12.05 -21.45 1.22
CA ASN A 143 13.23 -20.72 1.70
C ASN A 143 13.26 -19.28 1.18
N GLU A 144 12.83 -19.01 -0.05
CA GLU A 144 12.69 -17.64 -0.54
C GLU A 144 11.64 -16.86 0.25
N TRP A 145 10.44 -17.42 0.40
CA TRP A 145 9.37 -16.80 1.17
C TRP A 145 9.84 -16.49 2.61
N MET A 146 10.52 -17.44 3.26
CA MET A 146 11.04 -17.25 4.62
C MET A 146 12.09 -16.13 4.69
N ARG A 147 12.95 -15.97 3.67
CA ARG A 147 13.92 -14.86 3.61
C ARG A 147 13.22 -13.50 3.48
N ILE A 148 12.22 -13.40 2.61
CA ILE A 148 11.40 -12.19 2.46
C ILE A 148 10.70 -11.89 3.80
N ARG A 149 10.02 -12.89 4.37
CA ARG A 149 9.26 -12.75 5.60
C ARG A 149 10.13 -12.29 6.77
N THR A 150 11.33 -12.84 6.90
CA THR A 150 12.30 -12.46 7.93
C THR A 150 12.81 -11.03 7.75
N ALA A 151 13.01 -10.59 6.50
CA ALA A 151 13.49 -9.25 6.22
C ALA A 151 12.44 -8.18 6.56
N VAL A 152 11.15 -8.42 6.24
CA VAL A 152 10.07 -7.49 6.59
C VAL A 152 9.80 -7.40 8.10
N SER A 153 10.09 -8.46 8.87
CA SER A 153 10.00 -8.48 10.35
C SER A 153 10.97 -7.54 11.06
N ARG A 154 12.01 -7.06 10.38
CA ARG A 154 13.03 -6.22 11.01
C ARG A 154 12.55 -4.79 11.25
N LEU A 155 11.38 -4.43 10.75
CA LEU A 155 10.80 -3.11 10.92
C LEU A 155 9.96 -3.10 12.19
N HIS A 156 10.41 -2.35 13.19
CA HIS A 156 9.58 -1.99 14.33
C HIS A 156 8.75 -0.76 13.98
N PRO A 157 7.51 -0.61 14.49
CA PRO A 157 6.71 0.61 14.29
C PRO A 157 7.37 1.91 14.78
N CYS A 158 8.44 1.81 15.55
CA CYS A 158 9.14 2.92 16.17
C CYS A 158 10.55 3.14 15.61
N ASP A 159 10.95 2.41 14.57
CA ASP A 159 12.22 2.60 13.85
C ASP A 159 12.10 3.68 12.77
#